data_AF-A0A2R6FB76-F1
#
_entry.id   AF-A0A2R6FB76-F1
#
_cell.length_a   1.000
_cell.length_b   1.000
_cell.length_c   1.000
_cell.angle_alpha   90.00
_cell.angle_beta   90.00
_cell.angle_gamma   90.00
#
_symmetry.space_group_name_H-M   'P 1'
#
loop_
_entity.id
_entity.type
_entity.pdbx_description
1 polymer ?
#
loop_
_entity_poly.entity_id
_entity_poly.type
_entity_poly.pdbx_seq_one_letter_code
_entity_poly.pdbx_strand_id
1 'polypeptide(L)'
;MDPESVAWPSAEPSYRLRPPATDEDAAIDALAAVLDVTPRRPERLSLRLAVGRRMDLLGPRRDALEALSGHDGVTVADDHTVGTVTLTEATFADLAELFADLDRAAVRDPDGVAIADWRDAILRFALPESAAEQVRGSVDAAVADRIERVD
;
A
#
# COMPACT_ATOMS: atom_id res chain seq x y z
N MET A 1 -5.39 -7.20 20.96
CA MET A 1 -5.10 -6.16 19.97
C MET A 1 -4.77 -6.92 18.70
N ASP A 2 -5.56 -6.75 17.65
CA ASP A 2 -5.29 -7.45 16.39
C ASP A 2 -3.94 -6.94 15.87
N PRO A 3 -2.91 -7.78 15.67
CA PRO A 3 -1.64 -7.34 15.08
C PRO A 3 -1.85 -6.71 13.70
N GLU A 4 -3.04 -6.90 13.12
CA GLU A 4 -3.45 -6.33 11.87
C GLU A 4 -4.15 -4.96 11.97
N SER A 5 -4.49 -4.48 13.16
CA SER A 5 -5.16 -3.18 13.31
C SER A 5 -4.17 -2.03 13.10
N VAL A 6 -4.51 -1.10 12.21
CA VAL A 6 -3.80 0.19 12.10
C VAL A 6 -4.51 1.27 12.92
N ALA A 7 -3.75 2.23 13.43
CA ALA A 7 -4.32 3.41 14.07
C ALA A 7 -4.66 4.44 12.98
N TRP A 8 -5.94 4.68 12.73
CA TRP A 8 -6.40 5.71 11.80
C TRP A 8 -6.43 7.09 12.49
N PRO A 9 -6.18 8.19 11.75
CA PRO A 9 -6.38 9.53 12.28
C PRO A 9 -7.86 9.75 12.59
N SER A 10 -8.16 10.43 13.70
CA SER A 10 -9.54 10.75 14.11
C SER A 10 -10.07 12.06 13.53
N ALA A 11 -9.18 12.92 13.02
CA ALA A 11 -9.51 14.26 12.56
C ALA A 11 -9.72 14.36 11.03
N GLU A 12 -9.36 13.31 10.29
CA GLU A 12 -9.44 13.27 8.83
C GLU A 12 -10.55 12.31 8.39
N PRO A 13 -11.32 12.65 7.34
CA PRO A 13 -12.23 11.69 6.75
C PRO A 13 -11.48 10.48 6.19
N SER A 14 -12.08 9.31 6.37
CA SER A 14 -11.61 8.07 5.74
C SER A 14 -12.26 7.91 4.38
N TYR A 15 -11.53 7.29 3.46
CA TYR A 15 -12.00 6.91 2.14
C TYR A 15 -11.64 5.45 1.88
N ARG A 16 -12.42 4.80 1.03
CA ARG A 16 -12.13 3.47 0.51
C ARG A 16 -12.21 3.48 -1.01
N LEU A 17 -11.36 2.70 -1.64
CA LEU A 17 -11.36 2.42 -3.05
C LEU A 17 -11.37 0.91 -3.24
N ARG A 18 -12.26 0.44 -4.11
CA ARG A 18 -12.19 -0.89 -4.71
C ARG A 18 -11.77 -0.72 -6.16
N PRO A 19 -10.51 -1.02 -6.51
CA PRO A 19 -10.04 -0.90 -7.88
C PRO A 19 -10.87 -1.76 -8.86
N PRO A 20 -10.95 -1.38 -10.15
CA PRO A 20 -11.48 -2.26 -11.18
C PRO A 20 -10.76 -3.62 -11.18
N ALA A 21 -11.49 -4.72 -11.15
CA ALA A 21 -10.88 -6.06 -11.24
C ALA A 21 -10.17 -6.33 -12.58
N THR A 22 -10.42 -5.50 -13.59
CA THR A 22 -9.80 -5.57 -14.92
C THR A 22 -8.53 -4.72 -15.03
N ASP A 23 -8.18 -4.00 -13.98
CA ASP A 23 -7.09 -3.05 -13.95
C ASP A 23 -6.21 -3.36 -12.73
N GLU A 24 -5.14 -4.11 -13.00
CA GLU A 24 -4.23 -4.62 -11.97
C GLU A 24 -3.38 -3.50 -11.36
N ASP A 25 -3.16 -2.41 -12.12
CA ASP A 25 -2.30 -1.29 -11.73
C ASP A 25 -3.07 -0.16 -11.01
N ALA A 26 -4.39 -0.05 -11.24
CA ALA A 26 -5.23 0.98 -10.61
C ALA A 26 -5.08 1.11 -9.09
N ALA A 27 -4.81 -0.01 -8.41
CA ALA A 27 -4.63 -0.03 -6.97
C ALA A 27 -3.31 0.61 -6.53
N ILE A 28 -2.21 0.28 -7.21
CA ILE A 28 -0.88 0.83 -6.92
C ILE A 28 -0.78 2.29 -7.37
N ASP A 29 -1.42 2.65 -8.49
CA ASP A 29 -1.51 4.03 -8.97
C ASP A 29 -2.31 4.90 -8.01
N ALA A 30 -3.44 4.39 -7.48
CA ALA A 30 -4.19 5.10 -6.46
C ALA A 30 -3.41 5.25 -5.16
N LEU A 31 -2.63 4.24 -4.76
CA LEU A 31 -1.74 4.35 -3.61
C LEU A 31 -0.66 5.43 -3.85
N ALA A 32 -0.01 5.45 -5.02
CA ALA A 32 0.95 6.49 -5.39
C ALA A 32 0.32 7.89 -5.31
N ALA A 33 -0.87 8.07 -5.91
CA ALA A 33 -1.60 9.32 -5.88
C ALA A 33 -1.93 9.78 -4.44
N VAL A 34 -2.30 8.86 -3.54
CA VAL A 34 -2.52 9.17 -2.12
C VAL A 34 -1.22 9.64 -1.45
N LEU A 35 -0.09 8.98 -1.73
CA LEU A 35 1.21 9.33 -1.16
C LEU A 35 1.77 10.66 -1.70
N ASP A 36 1.40 11.05 -2.91
CA ASP A 36 1.81 12.32 -3.52
C ASP A 36 1.10 13.52 -2.91
N VAL A 37 -0.16 13.36 -2.48
CA VAL A 37 -1.00 14.48 -1.99
C VAL A 37 -1.18 14.51 -0.48
N THR A 38 -0.77 13.46 0.22
CA THR A 38 -0.94 13.40 1.68
C THR A 38 -0.17 14.54 2.36
N PRO A 39 -0.80 15.27 3.30
CA PRO A 39 -0.09 16.28 4.10
C PRO A 39 0.83 15.63 5.15
N ARG A 40 0.66 14.33 5.42
CA ARG A 40 1.44 13.57 6.40
C ARG A 40 2.63 12.91 5.70
N ARG A 41 3.82 13.06 6.27
CA ARG A 41 5.06 12.45 5.75
C ARG A 41 4.95 10.92 5.80
N PRO A 42 4.94 10.21 4.67
CA PRO A 42 5.05 8.76 4.69
C PRO A 42 6.42 8.34 5.20
N GLU A 43 6.50 7.36 6.10
CA GLU A 43 7.79 6.90 6.65
C GLU A 43 7.94 5.37 6.60
N ARG A 44 6.89 4.62 6.94
CA ARG A 44 7.00 3.16 7.07
C ARG A 44 5.96 2.45 6.22
N LEU A 45 6.40 1.36 5.59
CA LEU A 45 5.57 0.42 4.86
C LEU A 45 5.62 -0.92 5.59
N SER A 46 4.49 -1.37 6.14
CA SER A 46 4.32 -2.74 6.59
C SER A 46 3.65 -3.55 5.49
N LEU A 47 4.17 -4.73 5.17
CA LEU A 47 3.68 -5.56 4.07
C LEU A 47 3.50 -7.02 4.47
N ARG A 48 2.58 -7.68 3.76
CA ARG A 48 2.43 -9.13 3.70
C ARG A 48 2.27 -9.52 2.24
N LEU A 49 3.12 -10.42 1.79
CA LEU A 49 3.10 -10.99 0.44
C LEU A 49 2.81 -12.49 0.52
N ALA A 50 2.01 -13.00 -0.41
CA ALA A 50 1.76 -14.42 -0.62
C ALA A 50 2.88 -15.11 -1.42
N VAL A 51 4.10 -14.57 -1.37
CA VAL A 51 5.32 -15.15 -1.95
C VAL A 51 6.40 -15.32 -0.91
N GLY A 52 7.10 -16.45 -0.95
CA GLY A 52 8.20 -16.81 -0.05
C GLY A 52 9.34 -17.53 -0.77
N ARG A 53 10.28 -18.11 -0.02
CA ARG A 53 11.52 -18.72 -0.53
C ARG A 53 11.30 -19.87 -1.52
N ARG A 54 10.17 -20.57 -1.41
CA ARG A 54 9.88 -21.76 -2.23
C ARG A 54 9.17 -21.44 -3.54
N MET A 55 8.84 -20.17 -3.78
CA MET A 55 8.21 -19.77 -5.02
C MET A 55 9.26 -19.51 -6.10
N ASP A 56 9.01 -20.03 -7.30
CA ASP A 56 9.88 -19.87 -8.46
C ASP A 56 9.65 -18.48 -9.10
N LEU A 57 9.98 -17.42 -8.38
CA LEU A 57 9.98 -16.06 -8.92
C LEU A 57 11.17 -15.85 -9.87
N LEU A 58 10.90 -15.15 -10.97
CA LEU A 58 11.87 -14.84 -12.02
C LEU A 58 11.81 -13.36 -12.39
N GLY A 59 12.93 -12.83 -12.88
CA GLY A 59 13.01 -11.47 -13.40
C GLY A 59 12.74 -10.40 -12.33
N PRO A 60 12.08 -9.28 -12.68
CA PRO A 60 11.89 -8.13 -11.79
C PRO A 60 11.26 -8.47 -10.44
N ARG A 61 10.28 -9.39 -10.41
CA ARG A 61 9.65 -9.84 -9.16
C ARG A 61 10.63 -10.54 -8.21
N ARG A 62 11.58 -11.31 -8.77
CA ARG A 62 12.63 -11.94 -7.96
C ARG A 62 13.56 -10.87 -7.37
N ASP A 63 13.98 -9.93 -8.20
CA ASP A 63 14.90 -8.86 -7.81
C ASP A 63 14.28 -7.96 -6.72
N ALA A 64 12.98 -7.62 -6.86
CA ALA A 64 12.22 -6.89 -5.86
C ALA A 64 12.10 -7.66 -4.52
N LEU A 65 11.82 -8.97 -4.56
CA LEU A 65 11.75 -9.78 -3.34
C LEU A 65 13.13 -9.88 -2.67
N GLU A 66 14.19 -10.03 -3.45
CA GLU A 66 15.57 -10.06 -2.95
C GLU A 66 15.94 -8.73 -2.28
N ALA A 67 15.61 -7.60 -2.92
CA ALA A 67 15.80 -6.26 -2.36
C ALA A 67 15.08 -6.11 -1.01
N LEU A 68 13.78 -6.45 -0.94
CA LEU A 68 13.01 -6.42 0.30
C LEU A 68 13.61 -7.34 1.37
N SER A 69 14.05 -8.54 0.99
CA SER A 69 14.65 -9.50 1.92
C SER A 69 15.96 -9.02 2.56
N GLY A 70 16.63 -8.05 1.93
CA GLY A 70 17.84 -7.41 2.45
C GLY A 70 17.58 -6.46 3.63
N HIS A 71 16.33 -6.11 3.92
CA HIS A 71 15.99 -5.26 5.06
C HIS A 71 15.85 -6.06 6.36
N ASP A 72 16.48 -5.59 7.44
CA ASP A 72 16.43 -6.23 8.76
C ASP A 72 15.00 -6.43 9.31
N GLY A 73 14.05 -5.60 8.87
CA GLY A 73 12.65 -5.67 9.25
C GLY A 73 11.80 -6.65 8.44
N VAL A 74 12.40 -7.41 7.53
CA VAL A 74 11.71 -8.33 6.62
C VAL A 74 12.08 -9.78 6.92
N THR A 75 11.06 -10.63 6.98
CA THR A 75 11.19 -12.08 7.11
C THR A 75 10.53 -12.75 5.91
N VAL A 76 11.36 -13.41 5.11
CA VAL A 76 10.91 -14.29 4.02
C VAL A 76 10.77 -15.70 4.58
N ALA A 77 9.53 -16.18 4.73
CA ALA A 77 9.22 -17.56 5.08
C ALA A 77 9.15 -18.43 3.81
N ASP A 78 8.73 -19.68 3.95
CA ASP A 78 8.67 -20.62 2.82
C ASP A 78 7.66 -20.20 1.75
N ASP A 79 6.48 -19.77 2.19
CA ASP A 79 5.29 -19.50 1.36
C ASP A 79 4.82 -18.03 1.41
N HIS A 80 5.38 -17.22 2.30
CA HIS A 80 5.00 -15.82 2.43
C HIS A 80 6.17 -14.95 2.87
N THR A 81 6.01 -13.64 2.72
CA THR A 81 6.95 -12.63 3.20
C THR A 81 6.20 -11.60 4.01
N VAL A 82 6.72 -11.27 5.19
CA VAL A 82 6.16 -10.24 6.06
C VAL A 82 7.27 -9.32 6.52
N GLY A 83 6.97 -8.04 6.66
CA GLY A 83 7.96 -7.12 7.18
C GLY A 83 7.49 -5.70 7.31
N THR A 84 8.38 -4.87 7.85
CA THR A 84 8.24 -3.42 7.84
C THR A 84 9.55 -2.81 7.36
N VAL A 85 9.45 -1.92 6.38
CA VAL A 85 10.58 -1.20 5.79
C VAL A 85 10.35 0.31 5.86
N THR A 86 11.43 1.08 5.76
CA THR A 86 11.33 2.52 5.50
C THR A 86 10.78 2.73 4.10
N LEU A 87 9.75 3.56 3.96
CA LEU A 87 9.18 3.90 2.67
C LEU A 87 10.10 4.90 1.96
N THR A 88 10.58 4.48 0.80
CA THR A 88 11.40 5.21 -0.16
C THR A 88 10.89 4.93 -1.57
N GLU A 89 11.34 5.71 -2.57
CA GLU A 89 11.02 5.45 -3.98
C GLU A 89 11.41 4.03 -4.40
N ALA A 90 12.58 3.54 -3.97
CA ALA A 90 13.06 2.19 -4.28
C ALA A 90 12.14 1.11 -3.68
N THR A 91 11.85 1.20 -2.38
CA THR A 91 10.95 0.22 -1.73
C THR A 91 9.51 0.28 -2.25
N PHE A 92 9.08 1.43 -2.75
CA PHE A 92 7.77 1.57 -3.40
C PHE A 92 7.77 0.91 -4.78
N ALA A 93 8.84 1.08 -5.56
CA ALA A 93 9.01 0.36 -6.82
C ALA A 93 9.04 -1.15 -6.61
N ASP A 94 9.76 -1.64 -5.60
CA ASP A 94 9.77 -3.08 -5.25
C ASP A 94 8.37 -3.57 -4.85
N LEU A 95 7.59 -2.76 -4.13
CA LEU A 95 6.20 -3.07 -3.80
C LEU A 95 5.32 -3.14 -5.05
N ALA A 96 5.49 -2.21 -5.99
CA ALA A 96 4.71 -2.18 -7.24
C ALA A 96 4.96 -3.44 -8.08
N GLU A 97 6.22 -3.86 -8.21
CA GLU A 97 6.59 -5.11 -8.91
C GLU A 97 5.94 -6.35 -8.27
N LEU A 98 5.75 -6.33 -6.95
CA LEU A 98 5.19 -7.44 -6.17
C LEU A 98 3.70 -7.28 -5.87
N PHE A 99 3.02 -6.28 -6.45
CA PHE A 99 1.67 -5.91 -6.06
C PHE A 99 0.65 -7.03 -6.27
N ALA A 100 0.81 -7.83 -7.33
CA ALA A 100 -0.05 -8.99 -7.60
C ALA A 100 0.00 -10.06 -6.50
N ASP A 101 1.08 -10.11 -5.71
CA ASP A 101 1.26 -11.04 -4.60
C ASP A 101 0.93 -10.41 -3.24
N LEU A 102 0.44 -9.17 -3.24
CA LEU A 102 0.26 -8.38 -2.03
C LEU A 102 -1.06 -8.70 -1.33
N ASP A 103 -0.98 -9.47 -0.25
CA ASP A 103 -2.10 -9.67 0.67
C ASP A 103 -2.43 -8.35 1.40
N ARG A 104 -1.37 -7.59 1.74
CA ARG A 104 -1.52 -6.37 2.53
C ARG A 104 -0.34 -5.41 2.38
N ALA A 105 -0.63 -4.11 2.31
CA ALA A 105 0.33 -3.03 2.55
C ALA A 105 -0.28 -1.93 3.41
N ALA A 106 0.41 -1.52 4.48
CA ALA A 106 0.00 -0.39 5.31
C ALA A 106 1.12 0.66 5.34
N VAL A 107 0.79 1.88 4.94
CA VAL A 107 1.70 3.03 5.00
C VAL A 107 1.37 3.89 6.20
N ARG A 108 2.39 4.22 6.98
CA ARG A 108 2.27 5.02 8.21
C ARG A 108 3.22 6.19 8.22
N ASP A 109 2.81 7.23 8.92
CA ASP A 109 3.67 8.38 9.26
C ASP A 109 4.62 8.04 10.44
N PRO A 110 5.53 8.95 10.84
CA PRO A 110 6.49 8.71 11.92
C PRO A 110 5.84 8.42 13.29
N ASP A 111 4.63 8.95 13.51
CA ASP A 111 3.84 8.75 14.73
C ASP A 111 3.13 7.38 14.74
N GLY A 112 3.23 6.63 13.64
CA GLY A 112 2.62 5.32 13.48
C GLY A 112 1.14 5.37 13.10
N VAL A 113 0.64 6.54 12.67
CA VAL A 113 -0.74 6.73 12.22
C VAL A 113 -0.83 6.36 10.74
N ALA A 114 -1.89 5.64 10.37
CA ALA A 114 -2.12 5.13 9.03
C ALA A 114 -2.43 6.25 8.04
N ILE A 115 -1.71 6.27 6.92
CA ILE A 115 -2.02 7.09 5.75
C ILE A 115 -2.89 6.26 4.81
N ALA A 116 -2.46 5.04 4.51
CA ALA A 116 -3.14 4.09 3.62
C ALA A 116 -2.98 2.65 4.10
N ASP A 117 -3.95 1.79 3.79
CA ASP A 117 -3.98 0.35 4.08
C ASP A 117 -4.68 -0.36 2.92
N TRP A 118 -3.90 -1.09 2.13
CA TRP A 118 -4.38 -2.07 1.15
C TRP A 118 -4.58 -3.40 1.85
N ARG A 119 -5.81 -3.93 1.81
CA ARG A 119 -6.17 -5.24 2.35
C ARG A 119 -7.46 -5.73 1.71
N ASP A 120 -7.57 -7.04 1.46
CA ASP A 120 -8.80 -7.66 0.96
C ASP A 120 -9.33 -6.99 -0.33
N ALA A 121 -8.42 -6.62 -1.23
CA ALA A 121 -8.70 -5.88 -2.48
C ALA A 121 -9.35 -4.49 -2.29
N ILE A 122 -9.18 -3.90 -1.11
CA ILE A 122 -9.67 -2.56 -0.77
C ILE A 122 -8.48 -1.70 -0.35
N LEU A 123 -8.32 -0.55 -1.00
CA LEU A 123 -7.42 0.51 -0.54
C LEU A 123 -8.22 1.44 0.38
N ARG A 124 -7.92 1.45 1.66
CA ARG A 124 -8.41 2.46 2.60
C ARG A 124 -7.35 3.53 2.78
N PHE A 125 -7.75 4.79 2.86
CA PHE A 125 -6.85 5.91 3.17
C PHE A 125 -7.57 7.01 3.92
N ALA A 126 -6.81 7.87 4.59
CA ALA A 126 -7.35 9.04 5.28
C ALA A 126 -6.62 10.29 4.80
N LEU A 127 -7.39 11.28 4.37
CA LEU A 127 -6.88 12.52 3.79
C LEU A 127 -7.85 13.66 4.11
N PRO A 128 -7.39 14.92 4.20
CA PRO A 128 -8.27 16.07 4.09
C PRO A 128 -9.08 16.03 2.78
N GLU A 129 -10.29 16.57 2.79
CA GLU A 129 -11.19 16.53 1.63
C GLU A 129 -10.57 17.15 0.37
N SER A 130 -9.82 18.25 0.51
CA SER A 130 -9.10 18.88 -0.60
C SER A 130 -7.99 18.01 -1.20
N ALA A 131 -7.38 17.13 -0.42
CA ALA A 131 -6.38 16.18 -0.90
C ALA A 131 -7.05 14.97 -1.56
N ALA A 132 -8.18 14.49 -1.01
CA ALA A 132 -8.97 13.42 -1.62
C ALA A 132 -9.49 13.81 -3.02
N GLU A 133 -9.91 15.06 -3.22
CA GLU A 133 -10.29 15.57 -4.54
C GLU A 133 -9.10 15.63 -5.51
N GLN A 134 -7.89 15.88 -5.03
CA GLN A 134 -6.69 15.79 -5.86
C GLN A 134 -6.39 14.34 -6.26
N VAL A 135 -6.55 13.36 -5.35
CA VAL A 135 -6.45 11.93 -5.71
C VAL A 135 -7.42 11.59 -6.84
N ARG A 136 -8.68 12.00 -6.73
CA ARG A 136 -9.70 11.76 -7.78
C ARG A 136 -9.30 12.36 -9.13
N GLY A 137 -8.64 13.53 -9.13
CA GLY A 137 -8.17 14.19 -10.34
C GLY A 137 -6.90 13.58 -10.95
N SER A 138 -6.14 12.80 -10.18
CA SER A 138 -4.87 12.21 -10.61
C SER A 138 -4.99 10.76 -11.09
N VAL A 139 -6.11 10.08 -10.79
CA VAL A 139 -6.38 8.70 -11.26
C VAL A 139 -7.39 8.69 -12.41
N ASP A 140 -7.48 7.58 -13.12
CA ASP A 140 -8.48 7.40 -14.15
C ASP A 140 -9.92 7.56 -13.63
N ALA A 141 -10.81 8.11 -14.45
CA ALA A 141 -12.19 8.39 -14.06
C ALA A 141 -12.92 7.15 -13.49
N ALA A 142 -12.68 5.97 -14.06
CA ALA A 142 -13.27 4.71 -13.60
C ALA A 142 -12.78 4.27 -12.20
N VAL A 143 -11.57 4.71 -11.82
CA VAL A 143 -11.01 4.52 -10.47
C VAL A 143 -11.54 5.61 -9.54
N ALA A 144 -11.54 6.87 -9.99
CA ALA A 144 -12.04 8.01 -9.22
C ALA A 144 -13.48 7.82 -8.77
N ASP A 145 -14.38 7.35 -9.65
CA ASP A 145 -15.79 7.10 -9.35
C ASP A 145 -16.01 6.03 -8.27
N ARG A 146 -15.00 5.20 -8.00
CA ARG A 146 -15.04 4.14 -6.99
C ARG A 146 -14.42 4.53 -5.65
N ILE A 147 -13.88 5.74 -5.54
CA ILE A 147 -13.45 6.28 -4.26
C ILE A 147 -14.70 6.72 -3.50
N GLU A 148 -14.93 6.14 -2.32
CA GLU A 148 -16.08 6.40 -1.46
C GLU A 148 -15.60 6.92 -0.11
N ARG A 149 -16.27 7.94 0.43
CA ARG A 149 -16.05 8.37 1.82
C ARG A 149 -16.63 7.33 2.78
N VAL A 150 -15.93 7.09 3.89
CA VAL A 150 -16.31 6.16 4.95
C VAL A 150 -16.51 6.95 6.24
N ASP A 151 -17.66 6.76 6.87
CA ASP A 151 -18.03 7.36 8.17
C ASP A 151 -17.36 6.64 9.35
#